data_AF-A0A519T7T6-F1
#
_entry.id   AF-A0A519T7T6-F1
#
_cell.length_a   1.000
_cell.length_b   1.000
_cell.length_c   1.000
_cell.angle_alpha   90.00
_cell.angle_beta   90.00
_cell.angle_gamma   90.00
#
_symmetry.space_group_name_H-M   'P 1'
#
loop_
_entity.id
_entity.type
_entity.pdbx_description
1 polymer ?
#
loop_
_entity_poly.entity_id
_entity_poly.type
_entity_poly.pdbx_seq_one_letter_code
_entity_poly.pdbx_strand_id
1 'polypeptide(L)'
;MGKPILQPQLLTCPCCKQVRQADEHLYFSQFVWEEFFYDYTTGKRVRYDIKKGNPNWACDACLETGLAIKGNPHLQSFWNGYPFFAYCDKIDNCRDCGNEFVFSKYKQRHWYEKLKLMIYAKEVRCHPCRYKKKMRTKLFKLLGNFNYKDMEKNKETVGLCLKLGFYKEAQHILNLVQKRYKKVSAEFIVAGKLLVEVEKAMAQAVS
;
A
#
# COMPACT_ATOMS: atom_id res chain seq x y z
N MET A 1 -25.33 -40.20 14.09
CA MET A 1 -24.14 -39.86 14.90
C MET A 1 -24.28 -38.40 15.33
N GLY A 2 -24.36 -38.13 16.64
CA GLY A 2 -24.51 -36.77 17.15
C GLY A 2 -23.24 -35.95 16.92
N LYS A 3 -23.39 -34.68 16.50
CA LYS A 3 -22.25 -33.76 16.39
C LYS A 3 -21.60 -33.63 17.77
N PRO A 4 -20.28 -33.83 17.92
CA PRO A 4 -19.61 -33.60 19.19
C PRO A 4 -19.84 -32.14 19.60
N ILE A 5 -20.42 -31.93 20.78
CA ILE A 5 -20.61 -30.62 21.39
C ILE A 5 -19.21 -30.14 21.80
N LEU A 6 -18.56 -29.41 20.91
CA LEU A 6 -17.29 -28.75 21.20
C LEU A 6 -17.57 -27.56 22.13
N GLN A 7 -16.90 -27.50 23.27
CA GLN A 7 -17.02 -26.36 24.18
C GLN A 7 -16.76 -25.03 23.44
N PRO A 8 -17.55 -23.98 23.72
CA PRO A 8 -17.41 -22.69 23.04
C PRO A 8 -16.03 -22.12 23.36
N GLN A 9 -15.27 -21.78 22.31
CA GLN A 9 -13.94 -21.19 22.44
C GLN A 9 -14.04 -19.68 22.34
N LEU A 10 -13.41 -18.95 23.26
CA LEU A 10 -13.35 -17.49 23.21
C LEU A 10 -12.24 -17.02 22.26
N LEU A 11 -12.57 -16.09 21.37
CA LEU A 11 -11.66 -15.47 20.39
C LEU A 11 -11.71 -13.94 20.51
N THR A 12 -10.58 -13.28 20.32
CA THR A 12 -10.51 -11.80 20.30
C THR A 12 -10.58 -11.30 18.87
N CYS A 13 -11.59 -10.48 18.54
CA CYS A 13 -11.71 -9.89 17.21
C CYS A 13 -10.52 -8.96 16.93
N PRO A 14 -9.76 -9.16 15.83
CA PRO A 14 -8.59 -8.33 15.56
C PRO A 14 -8.96 -6.88 15.20
N CYS A 15 -10.21 -6.64 14.79
CA CYS A 15 -10.71 -5.32 14.43
C CYS A 15 -11.11 -4.48 15.64
N CYS A 16 -12.03 -4.96 16.49
CA CYS A 16 -12.56 -4.20 17.63
C CYS A 16 -12.01 -4.60 19.00
N LYS A 17 -11.16 -5.63 19.05
CA LYS A 17 -10.55 -6.19 20.28
C LYS A 17 -11.54 -6.78 21.29
N GLN A 18 -12.82 -6.90 20.93
CA GLN A 18 -13.82 -7.55 21.76
C GLN A 18 -13.65 -9.07 21.74
N VAL A 19 -13.87 -9.69 22.90
CA VAL A 19 -13.91 -11.15 23.05
C VAL A 19 -15.27 -11.66 22.59
N ARG A 20 -15.28 -12.77 21.87
CA ARG A 20 -16.46 -13.37 21.23
C ARG A 20 -16.40 -14.89 21.32
N GLN A 21 -17.55 -15.57 21.32
CA GLN A 21 -17.55 -17.03 21.20
C GLN A 21 -17.32 -17.41 19.73
N ALA A 22 -16.49 -18.43 19.48
CA ALA A 22 -16.08 -18.84 18.15
C ALA A 22 -17.24 -19.32 17.26
N ASP A 23 -18.30 -19.83 17.88
CA ASP A 23 -19.53 -20.34 17.29
C ASP A 23 -20.62 -19.26 17.13
N GLU A 24 -20.51 -18.11 17.81
CA GLU A 24 -21.35 -16.92 17.59
C GLU A 24 -21.01 -16.18 16.27
N HIS A 25 -20.01 -16.63 15.52
CA HIS A 25 -19.58 -16.00 14.27
C HIS A 25 -20.22 -16.67 13.06
N LEU A 26 -21.41 -16.22 12.68
CA LEU A 26 -22.17 -16.82 11.58
C LEU A 26 -21.35 -16.82 10.29
N TYR A 27 -20.71 -15.70 9.92
CA TYR A 27 -19.95 -15.66 8.66
C TYR A 27 -18.65 -16.47 8.71
N PHE A 28 -17.82 -16.25 9.72
CA PHE A 28 -16.51 -16.88 9.80
C PHE A 28 -16.60 -18.39 10.04
N SER A 29 -17.47 -18.81 10.97
CA SER A 29 -17.63 -20.23 11.28
C SER A 29 -18.24 -20.96 10.08
N GLN A 30 -19.24 -20.38 9.41
CA GLN A 30 -19.85 -20.98 8.22
C GLN A 30 -18.81 -21.15 7.11
N PHE A 31 -18.03 -20.11 6.79
CA PHE A 31 -17.00 -20.20 5.75
C PHE A 31 -15.93 -21.25 6.08
N VAL A 32 -15.43 -21.28 7.31
CA VAL A 32 -14.43 -22.28 7.70
C VAL A 32 -15.02 -23.70 7.63
N TRP A 33 -16.28 -23.87 8.04
CA TRP A 33 -16.98 -25.15 7.98
C TRP A 33 -17.24 -25.63 6.54
N GLU A 34 -17.67 -24.75 5.65
CA GLU A 34 -17.98 -25.10 4.26
C GLU A 34 -16.71 -25.34 3.42
N GLU A 35 -15.66 -24.55 3.65
CA GLU A 35 -14.49 -24.52 2.76
C GLU A 35 -13.28 -25.34 3.25
N PHE A 36 -13.13 -25.52 4.57
CA PHE A 36 -11.90 -26.09 5.17
C PHE A 36 -12.11 -27.34 6.02
N PHE A 37 -13.35 -27.79 6.20
CA PHE A 37 -13.70 -28.92 7.08
C PHE A 37 -14.07 -30.23 6.33
N TYR A 38 -13.60 -30.42 5.09
CA TYR A 38 -13.55 -31.78 4.50
C TYR A 38 -12.58 -32.70 5.27
N ASP A 39 -11.63 -32.13 6.04
CA ASP A 39 -10.73 -32.83 6.95
C ASP A 39 -10.79 -32.20 8.35
N TYR A 40 -11.22 -32.99 9.34
CA TYR A 40 -11.34 -32.62 10.74
C TYR A 40 -10.03 -32.05 11.34
N THR A 41 -8.86 -32.46 10.82
CA THR A 41 -7.57 -31.95 11.26
C THR A 41 -7.33 -30.50 10.79
N THR A 42 -7.77 -30.16 9.57
CA THR A 42 -7.61 -28.83 8.97
C THR A 42 -8.44 -27.80 9.74
N GLY A 43 -9.68 -28.14 10.08
CA GLY A 43 -10.54 -27.26 10.85
C GLY A 43 -10.08 -27.01 12.31
N LYS A 44 -9.48 -28.01 12.96
CA LYS A 44 -8.81 -27.82 14.27
C LYS A 44 -7.60 -26.89 14.16
N ARG A 45 -6.82 -27.02 13.08
CA ARG A 45 -5.62 -26.21 12.86
C ARG A 45 -5.95 -24.74 12.58
N VAL A 46 -6.97 -24.48 11.76
CA VAL A 46 -7.51 -23.12 11.55
C VAL A 46 -7.86 -22.50 12.91
N ARG A 47 -8.65 -23.18 13.74
CA ARG A 47 -9.03 -22.66 15.07
C ARG A 47 -7.83 -22.41 15.99
N TYR A 48 -6.85 -23.31 15.99
CA TYR A 48 -5.63 -23.15 16.78
C TYR A 48 -4.84 -21.91 16.36
N ASP A 49 -4.69 -21.70 15.05
CA ASP A 49 -3.96 -20.53 14.57
C ASP A 49 -4.73 -19.24 14.89
N ILE A 50 -6.09 -19.24 14.91
CA ILE A 50 -6.85 -18.02 15.22
C ILE A 50 -6.54 -17.55 16.64
N LYS A 51 -6.36 -18.49 17.58
CA LYS A 51 -5.94 -18.16 18.95
C LYS A 51 -4.56 -17.48 18.97
N LYS A 52 -3.71 -17.78 17.99
CA LYS A 52 -2.44 -17.08 17.75
C LYS A 52 -2.58 -15.80 16.93
N GLY A 53 -3.81 -15.40 16.58
CA GLY A 53 -4.10 -14.21 15.79
C GLY A 53 -4.12 -14.40 14.27
N ASN A 54 -4.15 -15.64 13.75
CA ASN A 54 -4.19 -15.93 12.31
C ASN A 54 -5.12 -17.10 11.96
N PRO A 55 -5.99 -17.08 10.95
CA PRO A 55 -6.12 -16.12 9.87
C PRO A 55 -6.72 -14.79 10.31
N ASN A 56 -6.60 -13.78 9.45
CA ASN A 56 -7.34 -12.53 9.62
C ASN A 56 -8.85 -12.82 9.45
N TRP A 57 -9.60 -12.59 10.52
CA TRP A 57 -11.05 -12.70 10.60
C TRP A 57 -11.62 -11.43 11.24
N ALA A 58 -12.93 -11.29 11.28
CA ALA A 58 -13.60 -10.22 12.02
C ALA A 58 -14.94 -10.73 12.54
N CYS A 59 -15.40 -10.20 13.67
CA CYS A 59 -16.74 -10.53 14.18
C CYS A 59 -17.83 -9.89 13.31
N ASP A 60 -19.03 -10.47 13.34
CA ASP A 60 -20.16 -10.04 12.50
C ASP A 60 -20.51 -8.56 12.74
N ALA A 61 -20.50 -8.10 13.99
CA ALA A 61 -20.68 -6.69 14.32
C ALA A 61 -19.67 -5.77 13.60
N CYS A 62 -18.40 -6.17 13.44
CA CYS A 62 -17.42 -5.39 12.68
C CYS A 62 -17.70 -5.40 11.18
N LEU A 63 -18.25 -6.50 10.64
CA LEU A 63 -18.64 -6.58 9.24
C LEU A 63 -19.88 -5.73 8.95
N GLU A 64 -20.87 -5.78 9.84
CA GLU A 64 -22.13 -5.02 9.75
C GLU A 64 -21.90 -3.50 9.89
N THR A 65 -21.07 -3.10 10.86
CA THR A 65 -20.70 -1.68 11.06
C THR A 65 -19.72 -1.15 10.01
N GLY A 66 -19.18 -2.00 9.14
CA GLY A 66 -18.17 -1.63 8.16
C GLY A 66 -16.79 -1.33 8.73
N LEU A 67 -16.53 -1.64 10.01
CA LEU A 67 -15.18 -1.59 10.59
C LEU A 67 -14.25 -2.61 9.91
N ALA A 68 -14.79 -3.75 9.50
CA ALA A 68 -14.13 -4.75 8.67
C ALA A 68 -14.93 -4.98 7.38
N ILE A 69 -14.28 -5.58 6.37
CA ILE A 69 -14.95 -6.07 5.16
C ILE A 69 -14.64 -7.55 4.96
N LYS A 70 -15.60 -8.26 4.34
CA LYS A 70 -15.44 -9.67 3.96
C LYS A 70 -14.28 -9.82 2.96
N GLY A 71 -13.44 -10.82 3.19
CA GLY A 71 -12.47 -11.32 2.23
C GLY A 71 -13.02 -12.56 1.52
N ASN A 72 -12.64 -12.75 0.26
CA ASN A 72 -12.95 -13.91 -0.54
C ASN A 72 -11.70 -14.81 -0.65
N PRO A 73 -11.64 -15.93 0.08
CA PRO A 73 -10.52 -16.88 0.06
C PRO A 73 -10.12 -17.34 -1.34
N HIS A 74 -11.08 -17.64 -2.21
CA HIS A 74 -10.86 -18.18 -3.56
C HIS A 74 -10.15 -17.19 -4.50
N LEU A 75 -10.17 -15.91 -4.15
CA LEU A 75 -9.48 -14.88 -4.90
C LEU A 75 -8.06 -14.61 -4.40
N GLN A 76 -7.60 -15.29 -3.35
CA GLN A 76 -6.32 -14.98 -2.72
C GLN A 76 -5.23 -15.98 -3.10
N SER A 77 -3.98 -15.55 -3.04
CA SER A 77 -2.82 -16.43 -3.20
C SER A 77 -2.16 -16.68 -1.84
N PHE A 78 -2.25 -17.92 -1.36
CA PHE A 78 -1.75 -18.34 -0.05
C PHE A 78 -1.13 -19.74 -0.18
N TRP A 79 0.20 -19.84 -0.14
CA TRP A 79 0.88 -21.12 -0.36
C TRP A 79 0.84 -22.03 0.88
N ASN A 80 1.47 -21.57 1.97
CA ASN A 80 1.60 -22.32 3.22
C ASN A 80 0.87 -21.65 4.40
N GLY A 81 -0.16 -20.85 4.11
CA GLY A 81 -0.91 -20.10 5.11
C GLY A 81 -2.41 -20.20 4.86
N TYR A 82 -3.20 -19.52 5.68
CA TYR A 82 -4.64 -19.43 5.51
C TYR A 82 -5.03 -18.11 4.84
N PRO A 83 -6.00 -18.11 3.92
CA PRO A 83 -6.51 -16.89 3.32
C PRO A 83 -7.11 -15.98 4.40
N PHE A 84 -7.23 -14.70 4.08
CA PHE A 84 -7.89 -13.75 4.97
C PHE A 84 -9.40 -13.84 4.72
N PHE A 85 -10.15 -14.16 5.77
CA PHE A 85 -11.61 -14.23 5.74
C PHE A 85 -12.24 -12.84 5.90
N ALA A 86 -11.53 -11.92 6.52
CA ALA A 86 -11.90 -10.51 6.59
C ALA A 86 -10.68 -9.60 6.59
N TYR A 87 -10.89 -8.34 6.21
CA TYR A 87 -9.89 -7.27 6.27
C TYR A 87 -10.34 -6.18 7.23
N CYS A 88 -9.44 -5.79 8.13
CA CYS A 88 -9.59 -4.64 9.04
C CYS A 88 -8.46 -3.63 8.77
N ASP A 89 -8.66 -2.36 9.11
CA ASP A 89 -7.62 -1.35 8.96
C ASP A 89 -6.43 -1.69 9.87
N LYS A 90 -5.21 -1.67 9.32
CA LYS A 90 -3.96 -1.98 10.05
C LYS A 90 -3.11 -0.73 10.15
N ILE A 91 -2.69 -0.38 11.36
CA ILE A 91 -1.73 0.70 11.61
C ILE A 91 -0.32 0.10 11.58
N ASP A 92 0.58 0.72 10.83
CA ASP A 92 1.98 0.32 10.74
C ASP A 92 2.87 1.57 10.58
N ASN A 93 4.18 1.42 10.78
CA ASN A 93 5.15 2.50 10.67
C ASN A 93 5.82 2.49 9.30
N CYS A 94 5.92 3.66 8.67
CA CYS A 94 6.59 3.77 7.38
C CYS A 94 8.09 3.52 7.54
N ARG A 95 8.63 2.53 6.83
CA ARG A 95 10.06 2.22 6.85
C ARG A 95 10.97 3.39 6.47
N ASP A 96 10.49 4.29 5.61
CA ASP A 96 11.32 5.39 5.10
C ASP A 96 11.26 6.65 5.97
N CYS A 97 10.15 6.91 6.68
CA CYS A 97 9.96 8.16 7.44
C CYS A 97 9.55 7.99 8.90
N GLY A 98 9.39 6.76 9.39
CA GLY A 98 8.96 6.47 10.77
C GLY A 98 7.47 6.69 11.03
N ASN A 99 6.84 7.67 10.37
CA ASN A 99 5.43 8.02 10.61
C ASN A 99 4.47 6.83 10.43
N GLU A 100 3.48 6.78 11.32
CA GLU A 100 2.36 5.85 11.23
C GLU A 100 1.55 6.07 9.95
N PHE A 101 1.03 4.98 9.40
CA PHE A 101 0.07 5.02 8.31
C PHE A 101 -0.90 3.83 8.40
N VAL A 102 -2.04 3.99 7.74
CA VAL A 102 -3.09 2.97 7.69
C VAL A 102 -3.00 2.14 6.41
N PHE A 103 -2.73 0.84 6.55
CA PHE A 103 -2.99 -0.14 5.49
C PHE A 103 -4.48 -0.51 5.52
N SER A 104 -5.28 0.29 4.82
CA SER A 104 -6.75 0.17 4.88
C SER A 104 -7.25 -1.20 4.42
N LYS A 105 -8.38 -1.65 4.96
CA LYS A 105 -9.08 -2.89 4.58
C LYS A 105 -9.41 -2.98 3.09
N TYR A 106 -9.80 -1.87 2.45
CA TYR A 106 -10.05 -1.82 1.01
C TYR A 106 -8.78 -2.04 0.17
N LYS A 107 -7.66 -1.45 0.61
CA LYS A 107 -6.35 -1.63 -0.03
C LYS A 107 -5.87 -3.07 0.13
N GLN A 108 -6.06 -3.68 1.30
CA GLN A 108 -5.79 -5.10 1.53
C GLN A 108 -6.58 -5.98 0.56
N ARG A 109 -7.91 -5.81 0.47
CA ARG A 109 -8.75 -6.54 -0.49
C ARG A 109 -8.25 -6.38 -1.92
N HIS A 110 -7.95 -5.16 -2.34
CA HIS A 110 -7.41 -4.89 -3.67
C HIS A 110 -6.08 -5.63 -3.93
N TRP A 111 -5.17 -5.63 -2.95
CA TRP A 111 -3.87 -6.29 -3.07
C TRP A 111 -4.00 -7.80 -3.23
N TYR A 112 -4.76 -8.43 -2.34
CA TYR A 112 -4.77 -9.88 -2.25
C TYR A 112 -5.76 -10.51 -3.24
N GLU A 113 -6.90 -9.88 -3.51
CA GLU A 113 -7.92 -10.47 -4.39
C GLU A 113 -7.79 -10.02 -5.85
N LYS A 114 -7.47 -8.74 -6.08
CA LYS A 114 -7.40 -8.17 -7.45
C LYS A 114 -5.99 -8.21 -8.03
N LEU A 115 -4.97 -7.83 -7.25
CA LEU A 115 -3.57 -7.89 -7.71
C LEU A 115 -2.92 -9.25 -7.49
N LYS A 116 -3.60 -10.19 -6.80
CA LYS A 116 -3.10 -11.54 -6.48
C LYS A 116 -1.73 -11.54 -5.79
N LEU A 117 -1.45 -10.49 -5.02
CA LEU A 117 -0.27 -10.50 -4.17
C LEU A 117 -0.43 -11.57 -3.10
N MET A 118 0.68 -12.20 -2.72
CA MET A 118 0.69 -13.19 -1.65
C MET A 118 0.18 -12.58 -0.35
N ILE A 119 -0.61 -13.32 0.43
CA ILE A 119 -1.22 -12.82 1.68
C ILE A 119 -0.21 -12.31 2.72
N TYR A 120 1.06 -12.75 2.65
CA TYR A 120 2.14 -12.28 3.50
C TYR A 120 2.79 -10.97 3.02
N ALA A 121 2.42 -10.46 1.83
CA ALA A 121 2.86 -9.15 1.37
C ALA A 121 2.29 -8.05 2.28
N LYS A 122 3.15 -7.15 2.74
CA LYS A 122 2.77 -6.03 3.62
C LYS A 122 3.08 -4.69 2.97
N GLU A 123 2.24 -3.69 3.22
CA GLU A 123 2.58 -2.31 2.94
C GLU A 123 3.61 -1.85 3.97
N VAL A 124 4.80 -1.44 3.53
CA VAL A 124 5.91 -1.05 4.42
C VAL A 124 6.28 0.43 4.30
N ARG A 125 5.48 1.20 3.55
CA ARG A 125 5.70 2.62 3.26
C ARG A 125 4.37 3.34 3.18
N CYS A 126 4.29 4.51 3.78
CA CYS A 126 3.15 5.42 3.64
C CYS A 126 2.98 5.89 2.19
N HIS A 127 1.80 6.44 1.87
CA HIS A 127 1.50 6.94 0.52
C HIS A 127 2.50 8.01 0.03
N PRO A 128 2.86 9.05 0.82
CA PRO A 128 3.86 10.03 0.41
C PRO A 128 5.23 9.42 0.05
N CYS A 129 5.77 8.52 0.87
CA CYS A 129 7.06 7.87 0.59
C CYS A 129 7.01 6.96 -0.64
N ARG A 130 5.91 6.22 -0.85
CA ARG A 130 5.75 5.43 -2.09
C ARG A 130 5.66 6.31 -3.33
N TYR A 131 4.94 7.42 -3.25
CA TYR A 131 4.85 8.39 -4.34
C TYR A 131 6.22 8.98 -4.64
N LYS A 132 6.96 9.43 -3.62
CA LYS A 132 8.34 9.94 -3.75
C LYS A 132 9.26 8.92 -4.39
N LYS A 133 9.20 7.64 -3.98
CA LYS A 133 9.96 6.55 -4.59
C LYS A 133 9.61 6.35 -6.06
N LYS A 134 8.32 6.33 -6.42
CA LYS A 134 7.86 6.21 -7.81
C LYS A 134 8.37 7.36 -8.67
N MET A 135 8.26 8.59 -8.17
CA MET A 135 8.77 9.78 -8.86
C MET A 135 10.29 9.73 -9.04
N ARG A 136 11.04 9.29 -8.02
CA ARG A 136 12.50 9.12 -8.11
C ARG A 136 12.89 8.06 -9.15
N THR A 137 12.21 6.91 -9.19
CA THR A 137 12.45 5.90 -10.23
C THR A 137 12.16 6.46 -11.64
N LYS A 138 11.07 7.22 -11.80
CA LYS A 138 10.75 7.88 -13.07
C LYS A 138 11.81 8.91 -13.46
N LEU A 139 12.26 9.74 -12.52
CA LEU A 139 13.30 10.73 -12.73
C LEU A 139 14.59 10.06 -13.23
N PHE A 140 15.07 9.00 -12.57
CA PHE A 140 16.28 8.32 -13.02
C PHE A 140 16.16 7.67 -14.39
N LYS A 141 14.96 7.17 -14.75
CA LYS A 141 14.71 6.68 -16.11
C LYS A 141 14.79 7.80 -17.15
N LEU A 142 14.28 8.99 -16.84
CA LEU A 142 14.35 10.16 -17.73
C LEU A 142 15.79 10.67 -17.86
N LEU A 143 16.52 10.78 -16.74
CA LEU A 143 17.92 11.18 -16.74
C LEU A 143 18.80 10.21 -17.54
N GLY A 144 18.57 8.90 -17.41
CA GLY A 144 19.31 7.88 -18.17
C GLY A 144 19.03 7.91 -19.69
N ASN A 145 17.92 8.50 -20.12
CA ASN A 145 17.54 8.65 -21.53
C ASN A 145 17.45 10.12 -21.93
N PHE A 146 18.27 10.97 -21.31
CA PHE A 146 18.19 12.42 -21.50
C PHE A 146 18.47 12.80 -22.96
N ASN A 147 17.59 13.63 -23.53
CA ASN A 147 17.73 14.14 -24.89
C ASN A 147 17.37 15.63 -24.91
N TYR A 148 18.36 16.48 -25.13
CA TYR A 148 18.18 17.93 -25.17
C TYR A 148 17.19 18.41 -26.26
N LYS A 149 16.90 17.60 -27.29
CA LYS A 149 15.91 17.92 -28.33
C LYS A 149 14.47 17.63 -27.92
N ASP A 150 14.25 16.78 -26.91
CA ASP A 150 12.93 16.37 -26.45
C ASP A 150 12.44 17.31 -25.33
N MET A 151 11.84 18.42 -25.74
CA MET A 151 11.50 19.53 -24.84
C MET A 151 10.47 19.14 -23.78
N GLU A 152 9.50 18.30 -24.12
CA GLU A 152 8.47 17.86 -23.18
C GLU A 152 9.07 16.95 -22.10
N LYS A 153 9.93 16.00 -22.47
CA LYS A 153 10.66 15.21 -21.48
C LYS A 153 11.59 16.06 -20.64
N ASN A 154 12.22 17.08 -21.19
CA ASN A 154 13.09 17.97 -20.43
C ASN A 154 12.31 18.79 -19.40
N LYS A 155 11.16 19.36 -19.78
CA LYS A 155 10.23 20.02 -18.83
C LYS A 155 9.80 19.08 -17.72
N GLU A 156 9.39 17.86 -18.07
CA GLU A 156 9.00 16.84 -17.10
C GLU A 156 10.15 16.48 -16.15
N THR A 157 11.37 16.29 -16.67
CA THR A 157 12.56 15.94 -15.89
C THR A 157 12.89 17.04 -14.89
N VAL A 158 12.91 18.31 -15.34
CA VAL A 158 13.11 19.46 -14.46
C VAL A 158 12.02 19.53 -13.39
N GLY A 159 10.74 19.41 -13.78
CA GLY A 159 9.63 19.43 -12.82
C GLY A 159 9.74 18.33 -11.75
N LEU A 160 10.21 17.14 -12.12
CA LEU A 160 10.47 16.05 -11.17
C LEU A 160 11.68 16.33 -10.27
N CYS A 161 12.76 16.90 -10.82
CA CYS A 161 13.91 17.34 -10.03
C CYS A 161 13.48 18.30 -8.92
N LEU A 162 12.70 19.33 -9.25
CA LEU A 162 12.22 20.33 -8.28
C LEU A 162 11.34 19.71 -7.20
N LYS A 163 10.34 18.91 -7.59
CA LYS A 163 9.46 18.22 -6.64
C LYS A 163 10.19 17.29 -5.67
N LEU A 164 11.36 16.80 -6.06
CA LEU A 164 12.16 15.86 -5.27
C LEU A 164 13.34 16.50 -4.55
N GLY A 165 13.61 17.79 -4.77
CA GLY A 165 14.73 18.54 -4.17
C GLY A 165 16.08 18.40 -4.90
N PHE A 166 16.10 17.90 -6.14
CA PHE A 166 17.30 17.78 -6.97
C PHE A 166 17.57 19.09 -7.74
N TYR A 167 17.78 20.18 -6.99
CA TYR A 167 17.84 21.52 -7.57
C TYR A 167 19.05 21.75 -8.48
N LYS A 168 20.21 21.18 -8.15
CA LYS A 168 21.44 21.30 -8.96
C LYS A 168 21.27 20.60 -10.31
N GLU A 169 20.65 19.43 -10.32
CA GLU A 169 20.36 18.66 -11.52
C GLU A 169 19.33 19.38 -12.41
N ALA A 170 18.28 19.95 -11.81
CA ALA A 170 17.34 20.82 -12.52
C ALA A 170 18.06 21.97 -13.23
N GLN A 171 18.93 22.68 -12.50
CA GLN A 171 19.70 23.79 -13.06
C GLN A 171 20.61 23.34 -14.21
N HIS A 172 21.29 22.20 -14.04
CA HIS A 172 22.18 21.65 -15.07
C HIS A 172 21.42 21.35 -16.36
N ILE A 173 20.25 20.72 -16.27
CA ILE A 173 19.42 20.40 -17.44
C ILE A 173 18.97 21.69 -18.15
N LEU A 174 18.49 22.68 -17.40
CA LEU A 174 18.07 23.96 -17.98
C LEU A 174 19.22 24.64 -18.74
N ASN A 175 20.42 24.67 -18.15
CA ASN A 175 21.61 25.24 -18.80
C ASN A 175 21.98 24.49 -20.09
N LEU A 176 21.89 23.16 -20.10
CA LEU A 176 22.16 22.35 -21.30
C LEU A 176 21.18 22.64 -22.43
N VAL A 177 19.89 22.73 -22.10
CA VAL A 177 18.84 23.03 -23.09
C VAL A 177 19.01 24.43 -23.66
N GLN A 178 19.25 25.44 -22.80
CA GLN A 178 19.47 26.83 -23.22
C GLN A 178 20.70 27.00 -24.11
N LYS A 179 21.84 26.38 -23.77
CA LYS A 179 23.07 26.46 -24.58
C LYS A 179 22.89 25.90 -25.99
N ARG A 180 22.06 24.87 -26.15
CA ARG A 180 21.81 24.18 -27.43
C ARG A 180 20.70 24.83 -28.26
N TYR A 181 19.71 25.45 -27.61
CA TYR A 181 18.64 26.21 -28.27
C TYR A 181 18.90 27.72 -28.15
N LYS A 182 19.82 28.29 -28.94
CA LYS A 182 20.10 29.75 -28.95
C LYS A 182 18.92 30.63 -29.40
N LYS A 183 17.84 30.05 -29.95
CA LYS A 183 16.55 30.70 -30.20
C LYS A 183 15.52 30.10 -29.27
N VAL A 184 15.18 30.84 -28.22
CA VAL A 184 14.25 30.36 -27.20
C VAL A 184 12.92 31.10 -27.40
N SER A 185 11.88 30.34 -27.77
CA SER A 185 10.49 30.83 -27.87
C SER A 185 10.01 31.34 -26.50
N ALA A 186 8.98 32.19 -26.50
CA ALA A 186 8.35 32.75 -25.30
C ALA A 186 7.93 31.70 -24.25
N GLU A 187 7.80 30.43 -24.63
CA GLU A 187 7.49 29.28 -23.76
C GLU A 187 8.56 29.00 -22.69
N PHE A 188 9.79 29.52 -22.85
CA PHE A 188 10.88 29.38 -21.89
C PHE A 188 11.05 30.57 -20.94
N ILE A 189 10.26 31.63 -21.09
CA ILE A 189 10.06 32.60 -20.00
C ILE A 189 9.51 31.86 -18.77
N VAL A 190 8.78 30.76 -18.98
CA VAL A 190 8.35 29.82 -17.93
C VAL A 190 9.54 29.08 -17.31
N ALA A 191 10.57 28.73 -18.08
CA ALA A 191 11.80 28.11 -17.55
C ALA A 191 12.63 29.09 -16.72
N GLY A 192 12.67 30.38 -17.11
CA GLY A 192 13.26 31.45 -16.28
C GLY A 192 12.49 31.69 -14.99
N LYS A 193 11.14 31.67 -15.03
CA LYS A 193 10.31 31.69 -13.81
C LYS A 193 10.53 30.46 -12.93
N LEU A 194 10.63 29.26 -13.53
CA LEU A 194 10.96 28.03 -12.82
C LEU A 194 12.33 28.13 -12.16
N LEU A 195 13.34 28.69 -12.83
CA LEU A 195 14.68 28.97 -12.31
C LEU A 195 14.61 29.85 -11.05
N VAL A 196 13.83 30.93 -11.08
CA VAL A 196 13.60 31.81 -9.92
C VAL A 196 12.86 31.05 -8.79
N GLU A 197 11.93 30.17 -9.12
CA GLU A 197 11.28 29.29 -8.13
C GLU A 197 12.27 28.26 -7.53
N VAL A 198 13.20 27.72 -8.33
CA VAL A 198 14.29 26.85 -7.85
C VAL A 198 15.16 27.61 -6.87
N GLU A 199 15.61 28.81 -7.24
CA GLU A 199 16.49 29.64 -6.42
C GLU A 199 15.81 30.05 -5.11
N LYS A 200 14.52 30.42 -5.15
CA LYS A 200 13.73 30.69 -3.95
C LYS A 200 13.57 29.46 -3.06
N ALA A 201 13.26 28.30 -3.64
CA ALA A 201 13.11 27.05 -2.88
C ALA A 201 14.46 26.59 -2.28
N MET A 202 15.57 26.79 -2.98
CA MET A 202 16.91 26.54 -2.47
C MET A 202 17.26 27.48 -1.31
N ALA A 203 16.92 28.77 -1.40
CA ALA A 203 17.16 29.73 -0.33
C ALA A 203 16.36 29.39 0.94
N GLN A 204 15.11 28.94 0.80
CA GLN A 204 14.24 28.55 1.93
C GLN A 204 14.61 27.21 2.56
N ALA A 205 15.30 26.32 1.86
CA ALA A 205 15.72 25.02 2.39
C ALA A 205 17.03 25.07 3.20
N VAL A 206 17.74 26.22 3.19
CA VAL A 206 19.02 26.43 3.88
C VAL A 206 18.86 27.28 5.16
N SER A 207 17.71 27.94 5.33
CA SER A 207 17.29 28.66 6.53
C SER A 207 16.50 27.77 7.49
#